data_AF-A0A2U1MLC2-F1
#
_entry.id   AF-A0A2U1MLC2-F1
#
_cell.length_a   1.000
_cell.length_b   1.000
_cell.length_c   1.000
_cell.angle_alpha   90.00
_cell.angle_beta   90.00
_cell.angle_gamma   90.00
#
_symmetry.space_group_name_H-M   'P 1'
#
loop_
_entity.id
_entity.type
_entity.pdbx_description
1 polymer ?
#
loop_
_entity_poly.entity_id
_entity_poly.type
_entity_poly.pdbx_seq_one_letter_code
_entity_poly.pdbx_strand_id
1 'polypeptide(L)'
;MGARKFVVTGVGMIGCCPRQRKDNATSGCNEEANYWSSKYNDGITEIKEACCGLGNLKADVPCIPVSNYCPNRNNHLFWDYNHPTEMVSNLNIDLMYNGPKQYTLPMTIEQLVEL
;
A
#
# COMPACT_ATOMS: atom_id res chain seq x y z
N MET A 1 23.58 2.47 3.82
CA MET A 1 22.40 2.69 2.96
C MET A 1 21.43 1.54 3.23
N GLY A 2 20.41 1.77 4.07
CA GLY A 2 19.40 0.76 4.39
C GLY A 2 18.03 1.40 4.21
N ALA A 3 17.37 1.10 3.09
CA ALA A 3 16.02 1.58 2.84
C ALA A 3 15.08 0.95 3.88
N ARG A 4 14.35 1.79 4.62
CA ARG A 4 13.40 1.37 5.67
C ARG A 4 11.94 1.49 5.25
N LYS A 5 11.68 1.91 4.00
CA LYS A 5 10.33 2.10 3.45
C LYS A 5 10.35 1.75 1.97
N PHE A 6 9.55 0.76 1.59
CA PHE A 6 9.30 0.39 0.21
C PHE A 6 7.81 0.60 -0.06
N VAL A 7 7.47 1.19 -1.20
CA VAL A 7 6.09 1.32 -1.66
C VAL A 7 5.92 0.32 -2.80
N VAL A 8 5.00 -0.64 -2.63
CA VAL A 8 4.70 -1.65 -3.66
C VAL A 8 3.58 -1.10 -4.54
N THR A 9 3.90 -0.71 -5.78
CA THR A 9 2.89 -0.20 -6.72
C THR A 9 2.23 -1.37 -7.46
N GLY A 10 1.01 -1.74 -7.04
CA GLY A 10 0.31 -2.91 -7.54
C GLY A 10 0.86 -4.19 -6.92
N VAL A 11 0.05 -4.83 -6.07
CA VAL A 11 0.45 -6.08 -5.41
C VAL A 11 -0.13 -7.22 -6.21
N GLY A 12 0.73 -8.08 -6.78
CA GLY A 12 0.28 -9.36 -7.31
C GLY A 12 -0.46 -10.15 -6.23
N MET A 13 -1.27 -11.15 -6.63
CA MET A 13 -1.92 -12.08 -5.70
C MET A 13 -0.86 -12.84 -4.89
N ILE A 14 -0.39 -12.25 -3.79
CA ILE A 14 0.77 -12.76 -3.06
C ILE A 14 0.41 -14.05 -2.32
N GLY A 15 -0.88 -14.26 -2.05
CA GLY A 15 -1.49 -15.52 -1.65
C GLY A 15 -1.05 -16.71 -2.50
N CYS A 16 -0.82 -16.47 -3.79
CA CYS A 16 -0.44 -17.50 -4.75
C CYS A 16 1.07 -17.60 -4.98
N CYS A 17 1.91 -16.80 -4.30
CA CYS A 17 3.35 -16.90 -4.46
C CYS A 17 3.86 -18.27 -3.96
N PRO A 18 4.89 -18.87 -4.60
CA PRO A 18 5.38 -20.20 -4.22
C PRO A 18 5.75 -20.33 -2.74
N ARG A 19 6.26 -19.25 -2.13
CA ARG A 19 6.58 -19.23 -0.70
C ARG A 19 5.35 -19.46 0.17
N GLN A 20 4.24 -18.77 -0.11
CA GLN A 20 2.99 -18.91 0.65
C GLN A 20 2.29 -20.24 0.38
N ARG A 21 2.30 -20.69 -0.87
CA ARG A 21 1.76 -22.01 -1.23
C ARG A 21 2.50 -23.14 -0.53
N LYS A 22 3.83 -23.03 -0.38
CA LYS A 22 4.65 -24.01 0.35
C LYS A 22 4.23 -24.11 1.83
N ASP A 23 3.87 -22.99 2.43
CA ASP A 23 3.49 -22.92 3.85
C ASP A 23 2.00 -23.28 4.06
N ASN A 24 1.22 -23.49 2.98
CA ASN A 24 -0.16 -23.93 3.02
C ASN A 24 -0.26 -25.46 2.91
N ALA A 25 -0.96 -26.10 3.85
CA ALA A 25 -1.15 -27.56 3.89
C ALA A 25 -1.74 -28.16 2.59
N THR A 26 -2.51 -27.37 1.84
CA THR A 26 -3.14 -27.80 0.58
C THR A 26 -2.34 -27.42 -0.67
N SER A 27 -1.22 -26.71 -0.52
CA SER A 27 -0.51 -26.04 -1.64
C SER A 27 -1.37 -25.03 -2.42
N GLY A 28 -2.54 -24.67 -1.90
CA GLY A 28 -3.44 -23.65 -2.43
C GLY A 28 -2.97 -22.22 -2.11
N CYS A 29 -3.64 -21.24 -2.71
CA CYS A 29 -3.38 -19.84 -2.41
C CYS A 29 -3.87 -19.46 -1.01
N ASN A 30 -3.21 -18.50 -0.37
CA ASN A 30 -3.73 -17.87 0.83
C ASN A 30 -4.74 -16.76 0.43
N GLU A 31 -6.02 -17.00 0.68
CA GLU A 31 -7.10 -16.08 0.27
C GLU A 31 -7.11 -14.78 1.08
N GLU A 32 -6.69 -14.81 2.35
CA GLU A 32 -6.57 -13.61 3.17
C GLU A 32 -5.49 -12.68 2.60
N ALA A 33 -4.34 -13.24 2.23
CA ALA A 33 -3.28 -12.50 1.56
C ALA A 33 -3.74 -11.90 0.22
N ASN A 34 -4.51 -12.65 -0.57
CA ASN A 34 -5.07 -12.17 -1.83
C ASN A 34 -6.13 -11.08 -1.63
N TYR A 35 -6.95 -11.17 -0.58
CA TYR A 35 -7.94 -10.15 -0.23
C TYR A 35 -7.27 -8.80 -0.04
N TRP A 36 -6.18 -8.74 0.72
CA TRP A 36 -5.43 -7.50 0.93
C TRP A 36 -4.76 -6.98 -0.35
N SER A 37 -4.21 -7.88 -1.19
CA SER A 37 -3.71 -7.50 -2.52
C SER A 37 -4.81 -6.89 -3.39
N SER A 38 -6.01 -7.49 -3.40
CA SER A 38 -7.16 -6.97 -4.16
C SER A 38 -7.58 -5.60 -3.65
N LYS A 39 -7.73 -5.45 -2.32
CA LYS A 39 -8.11 -4.17 -1.71
C LYS A 39 -7.12 -3.05 -2.05
N TYR A 40 -5.83 -3.34 -2.04
CA TYR A 40 -4.79 -2.39 -2.48
C TYR A 40 -5.00 -1.97 -3.94
N ASN A 41 -5.19 -2.94 -4.83
CA ASN A 41 -5.30 -2.71 -6.27
C ASN A 41 -6.61 -2.04 -6.67
N ASP A 42 -7.73 -2.38 -6.03
CA ASP A 42 -9.06 -1.80 -6.31
C ASP A 42 -9.13 -0.34 -5.87
N GLY A 43 -8.44 0.00 -4.77
CA GLY A 43 -8.42 1.35 -4.23
C GLY A 43 -7.57 2.31 -5.05
N ILE A 44 -6.47 1.85 -5.66
CA ILE A 44 -5.44 2.72 -6.24
C ILE A 44 -5.42 2.55 -7.77
N THR A 45 -6.09 3.47 -8.47
CA THR A 45 -6.16 3.44 -9.94
C THR A 45 -5.25 4.46 -10.61
N GLU A 46 -4.80 5.49 -9.89
CA GLU A 46 -3.88 6.52 -10.38
C GLU A 46 -2.55 6.46 -9.62
N ILE A 47 -1.47 6.18 -10.34
CA ILE A 47 -0.12 5.98 -9.79
C ILE A 47 0.93 6.88 -10.44
N LYS A 48 0.59 7.53 -11.56
CA LYS A 48 1.51 8.27 -12.40
C LYS A 48 1.55 9.74 -12.00
N GLU A 49 0.40 10.30 -11.66
CA GLU A 49 0.24 11.69 -11.25
C GLU A 49 0.01 11.80 -9.74
N ALA A 50 0.58 12.83 -9.10
CA ALA A 50 0.30 13.12 -7.70
C ALA A 50 -1.05 13.86 -7.54
N CYS A 51 -1.70 13.70 -6.39
CA CYS A 51 -2.97 14.39 -6.16
C CYS A 51 -2.80 15.91 -6.06
N CYS A 52 -1.75 16.39 -5.39
CA CYS A 52 -1.46 17.79 -5.13
C CYS A 52 -0.08 18.19 -5.68
N GLY A 53 -0.04 19.29 -6.41
CA GLY A 53 1.19 19.89 -6.92
C GLY A 53 0.92 20.71 -8.19
N LEU A 54 1.98 21.10 -8.90
CA LEU A 54 1.88 21.79 -10.18
C LEU A 54 2.90 21.23 -11.19
N GLY A 55 2.68 21.56 -12.46
CA GLY A 55 3.50 21.12 -13.57
C GLY A 55 3.22 19.69 -13.99
N ASN A 56 4.19 19.07 -14.66
CA ASN A 56 4.07 17.72 -15.19
C ASN A 56 3.84 16.71 -14.06
N LEU A 57 2.81 15.87 -14.20
CA LEU A 57 2.41 14.86 -13.20
C LEU A 57 2.18 15.43 -11.78
N LYS A 58 1.97 16.75 -11.66
CA LYS A 58 1.96 17.51 -10.40
C LYS A 58 3.24 17.35 -9.56
N ALA A 59 4.38 17.15 -10.21
CA ALA A 59 5.66 16.86 -9.54
C ALA A 59 6.75 17.92 -9.73
N ASP A 60 6.56 18.92 -10.59
CA ASP A 60 7.57 19.96 -10.82
C ASP A 60 7.65 20.97 -9.66
N VAL A 61 6.54 21.15 -8.94
CA VAL A 61 6.42 22.07 -7.79
C VAL A 61 5.73 21.34 -6.64
N PRO A 62 6.23 21.51 -5.39
CA PRO A 62 5.58 20.93 -4.22
C PRO A 62 4.13 21.36 -4.06
N CYS A 63 3.38 20.58 -3.29
CA CYS A 63 2.05 20.94 -2.84
C CYS A 63 2.13 22.21 -1.96
N ILE A 64 1.70 23.34 -2.51
CA ILE A 64 1.70 24.67 -1.88
C ILE A 64 0.29 25.29 -2.01
N PRO A 65 -0.02 26.41 -1.32
CA PRO A 65 -1.38 26.97 -1.32
C PRO A 65 -1.97 27.32 -2.70
N VAL A 66 -1.14 27.48 -3.73
CA VAL A 66 -1.57 27.76 -5.12
C VAL A 66 -1.63 26.51 -6.02
N SER A 67 -1.37 25.32 -5.47
CA SER A 67 -1.36 24.06 -6.23
C SER A 67 -2.75 23.61 -6.63
N ASN A 68 -2.79 22.78 -7.67
CA ASN A 68 -4.01 22.08 -8.08
C ASN A 68 -4.15 20.78 -7.31
N TYR A 69 -5.41 20.37 -7.10
CA TYR A 69 -5.76 19.11 -6.42
C TYR A 69 -6.50 18.18 -7.37
N CYS A 70 -6.30 16.88 -7.18
CA CYS A 70 -7.09 15.86 -7.85
C CYS A 70 -8.53 15.84 -7.33
N PRO A 71 -9.51 15.43 -8.16
CA PRO A 71 -10.92 15.38 -7.77
C PRO A 71 -11.22 14.23 -6.77
N ASN A 72 -10.42 13.16 -6.79
CA ASN A 72 -10.58 12.02 -5.91
C ASN A 72 -9.23 11.63 -5.30
N ARG A 73 -9.07 11.81 -4.00
CA ARG A 73 -7.82 11.49 -3.28
C ARG A 73 -7.68 10.00 -3.02
N ASN A 74 -8.81 9.28 -2.97
CA ASN A 74 -8.85 7.87 -2.59
C ASN A 74 -8.38 6.95 -3.70
N ASN A 75 -8.30 7.44 -4.95
CA ASN A 75 -7.82 6.65 -6.08
C ASN A 75 -6.37 6.92 -6.47
N HIS A 76 -5.70 7.86 -5.80
CA HIS A 76 -4.29 8.20 -6.05
C HIS A 76 -3.39 7.47 -5.04
N LEU A 77 -2.29 6.91 -5.53
CA LEU A 77 -1.23 6.38 -4.68
C LEU A 77 -0.55 7.51 -3.88
N PHE A 78 -0.29 8.62 -4.56
CA PHE A 78 0.53 9.71 -4.05
C PHE A 78 -0.28 10.98 -3.81
N TRP A 79 -0.13 11.56 -2.62
CA TRP A 79 -0.67 12.87 -2.28
C TRP A 79 0.12 13.99 -2.95
N ASP A 80 1.45 13.96 -2.84
CA ASP A 80 2.38 14.85 -3.56
C ASP A 80 3.46 13.99 -4.24
N TYR A 81 4.50 14.59 -4.81
CA TYR A 81 5.53 13.83 -5.53
C TYR A 81 6.33 12.81 -4.68
N ASN A 82 6.16 12.78 -3.36
CA ASN A 82 6.90 11.89 -2.45
C ASN A 82 6.01 11.10 -1.47
N HIS A 83 4.90 11.69 -1.01
CA HIS A 83 4.12 11.16 0.11
C HIS A 83 2.87 10.40 -0.38
N PRO A 84 2.50 9.28 0.28
CA PRO A 84 1.29 8.55 -0.06
C PRO A 84 0.03 9.35 0.32
N THR A 85 -1.11 9.01 -0.29
CA THR A 85 -2.41 9.52 0.17
C THR A 85 -2.79 8.92 1.53
N GLU A 86 -3.77 9.56 2.18
CA GLU A 86 -4.34 9.06 3.44
C GLU A 86 -4.89 7.64 3.28
N MET A 87 -5.57 7.34 2.16
CA MET A 87 -6.05 6.00 1.85
C MET A 87 -4.91 4.97 1.90
N VAL A 88 -3.81 5.24 1.21
CA VAL A 88 -2.66 4.31 1.15
C VAL A 88 -1.99 4.19 2.51
N SER A 89 -1.95 5.27 3.28
CA SER A 89 -1.42 5.24 4.64
C SER A 89 -2.26 4.37 5.56
N ASN A 90 -3.59 4.48 5.51
CA ASN A 90 -4.52 3.67 6.30
C ASN A 90 -4.41 2.18 5.93
N LEU A 91 -4.35 1.86 4.63
CA LEU A 91 -4.22 0.46 4.22
C LEU A 91 -2.87 -0.16 4.64
N ASN A 92 -1.78 0.63 4.64
CA ASN A 92 -0.51 0.16 5.22
C ASN A 92 -0.62 -0.07 6.74
N ILE A 93 -1.33 0.79 7.48
CA ILE A 93 -1.54 0.61 8.91
C ILE A 93 -2.35 -0.66 9.17
N ASP A 94 -3.44 -0.91 8.44
CA ASP A 94 -4.25 -2.12 8.58
C ASP A 94 -3.42 -3.39 8.32
N LEU A 95 -2.65 -3.40 7.22
CA LEU A 95 -1.72 -4.48 6.91
C LEU A 95 -0.71 -4.74 8.04
N MET A 96 -0.21 -3.67 8.68
CA MET A 96 0.74 -3.80 9.76
C MET A 96 0.10 -4.24 11.08
N TYR A 97 -1.11 -3.75 11.36
CA TYR A 97 -1.79 -3.90 12.63
C TYR A 97 -2.38 -5.29 12.82
N ASN A 98 -3.12 -5.78 11.81
CA ASN A 98 -3.79 -7.08 11.86
C ASN A 98 -3.70 -7.88 10.55
N GLY A 99 -2.92 -7.41 9.58
CA GLY A 99 -2.74 -8.12 8.31
C GLY A 99 -1.95 -9.44 8.43
N PRO A 100 -1.85 -10.21 7.33
CA PRO A 100 -1.14 -11.48 7.32
C PRO A 100 0.29 -11.36 7.81
N LYS A 101 0.77 -12.34 8.58
CA LYS A 101 2.12 -12.35 9.20
C LYS A 101 3.28 -12.20 8.22
N GLN A 102 3.06 -12.38 6.93
CA GLN A 102 4.06 -12.12 5.88
C GLN A 102 4.43 -10.63 5.73
N TYR A 103 3.58 -9.70 6.20
CA TYR A 103 3.79 -8.26 6.09
C TYR A 103 4.44 -7.66 7.33
N THR A 104 4.18 -8.24 8.51
CA THR A 104 4.78 -7.83 9.79
C THR A 104 5.28 -9.06 10.53
N LEU A 105 6.61 -9.17 10.65
CA LEU A 105 7.28 -10.28 11.35
C LEU A 105 7.96 -9.79 12.63
N PRO A 106 8.02 -10.61 13.70
CA PRO A 106 7.51 -11.98 13.80
C PRO A 106 6.00 -12.08 14.12
N MET A 107 5.36 -10.97 14.51
CA MET A 107 3.95 -10.87 14.89
C MET A 107 3.40 -9.49 14.49
N THR A 108 2.07 -9.36 14.43
CA THR A 108 1.40 -8.09 14.10
C THR A 108 1.43 -7.11 15.27
N ILE A 109 1.08 -5.83 15.05
CA ILE A 109 1.01 -4.84 16.16
C ILE A 109 -0.08 -5.23 17.16
N GLU A 110 -1.22 -5.73 16.69
CA GLU A 110 -2.28 -6.24 17.56
C GLU A 110 -1.75 -7.34 18.51
N GLN A 111 -1.06 -8.33 17.96
CA GLN A 111 -0.43 -9.41 18.74
C GLN A 111 0.63 -8.90 19.72
N LEU A 112 1.36 -7.84 19.35
CA LEU A 112 2.38 -7.22 20.21
C LEU A 112 1.75 -6.48 21.40
N VAL A 113 0.61 -5.81 21.19
CA VAL A 113 -0.10 -5.06 22.23
C VAL A 113 -0.73 -5.99 23.28
N GLU A 114 -1.01 -7.24 22.91
CA GLU A 114 -1.58 -8.26 23.79
C GLU A 114 -0.55 -9.01 24.65
N LEU A 115 0.76 -8.69 24.54
CA LEU A 115 1.83 -9.27 25.36
C LEU A 115 1.94 -8.62 26.74
#